data_AF-A0A0P7YGC0-F1
#
_entry.id   AF-A0A0P7YGC0-F1
#
_cell.length_a   1.000
_cell.length_b   1.000
_cell.length_c   1.000
_cell.angle_alpha   90.00
_cell.angle_beta   90.00
_cell.angle_gamma   90.00
#
_symmetry.space_group_name_H-M   'P 1'
#
loop_
_entity.id
_entity.type
_entity.pdbx_description
1 polymer ?
#
loop_
_entity_poly.entity_id
_entity_poly.type
_entity_poly.pdbx_seq_one_letter_code
_entity_poly.pdbx_strand_id
1 'polypeptide(L)'
;MESSNVIHVYHKLAQPTVRSHACEADPYGKAGGCAHICLLSGSYKSRTCRCRAGYALGSDGTSCKRPKNELFLFYGKGRPGIIRGLDMSVKSSDEHMVPIEDLVNPRALDFHAETGYIYFADTTSFLIGRQKIDGSGRETILKDESRLIGLLPESEKGVRSGHMVQLCWMYWTDWEEDEVNDSIGRIEQAWMDGSHRQIFVTSNMLWPNGLSLDHRTSTMYWCDAYYDHIERIFLNGTGRMVVYNGKELNHPFGISHYRNYIFWADYMNASIFQLDLLSSEVTLLRSERPPLFGLRVYDAQSQLGKDSFCLSYILHVTHGGR
;
A
#
# COMPACT_ATOMS: atom_id res chain seq x y z
N MET A 1 -25.76 2.52 0.64
CA MET A 1 -26.00 1.22 1.28
C MET A 1 -27.32 0.71 0.75
N GLU A 2 -27.32 -0.20 -0.21
CA GLU A 2 -28.51 -1.00 -0.46
C GLU A 2 -28.73 -1.84 0.80
N SER A 3 -29.74 -1.47 1.58
CA SER A 3 -30.31 -2.32 2.60
C SER A 3 -30.85 -3.56 1.91
N SER A 4 -30.03 -4.61 1.84
CA SER A 4 -30.51 -5.93 1.45
C SER A 4 -31.49 -6.39 2.53
N ASN A 5 -32.78 -6.21 2.28
CA ASN A 5 -33.85 -6.74 3.11
C ASN A 5 -33.91 -8.26 2.91
N VAL A 6 -32.90 -8.97 3.44
CA VAL A 6 -32.86 -10.43 3.41
C VAL A 6 -33.68 -10.94 4.60
N ILE A 7 -34.81 -11.57 4.30
CA ILE A 7 -35.63 -12.24 5.31
C ILE A 7 -35.10 -13.67 5.50
N HIS A 8 -34.65 -13.99 6.71
CA HIS A 8 -34.27 -15.36 7.08
C HIS A 8 -35.33 -15.98 8.00
N VAL A 9 -35.67 -17.25 7.78
CA VAL A 9 -36.54 -17.99 8.69
C VAL A 9 -35.73 -18.44 9.90
N TYR A 10 -36.06 -17.88 11.07
CA TYR A 10 -35.48 -18.31 12.34
C TYR A 10 -36.24 -19.53 12.86
N HIS A 11 -35.75 -20.73 12.54
CA HIS A 11 -36.33 -21.98 13.02
C HIS A 11 -35.28 -23.08 13.11
N LYS A 12 -35.35 -23.95 14.13
CA LYS A 12 -34.38 -25.05 14.32
C LYS A 12 -34.28 -25.99 13.11
N LEU A 13 -35.40 -26.23 12.42
CA LEU A 13 -35.42 -27.07 11.20
C LEU A 13 -34.73 -26.41 10.01
N ALA A 14 -34.48 -25.09 10.03
CA ALA A 14 -33.68 -24.43 9.00
C ALA A 14 -32.17 -24.69 9.18
N GLN A 15 -31.75 -25.26 10.31
CA GLN A 15 -30.36 -25.64 10.63
C GLN A 15 -30.33 -27.10 11.11
N PRO A 16 -30.60 -28.07 10.21
CA PRO A 16 -30.62 -29.48 10.59
C PRO A 16 -29.24 -29.94 11.07
N THR A 17 -29.20 -30.58 12.23
CA THR A 17 -27.96 -31.12 12.80
C THR A 17 -27.55 -32.40 12.09
N VAL A 18 -26.28 -32.51 11.71
CA VAL A 18 -25.67 -33.76 11.25
C VAL A 18 -25.00 -34.48 12.42
N ARG A 19 -24.91 -35.82 12.34
CA ARG A 19 -24.29 -36.64 13.41
C ARG A 19 -22.81 -36.34 13.60
N SER A 20 -22.09 -36.06 12.51
CA SER A 20 -20.70 -35.64 12.51
C SER A 20 -20.40 -34.89 11.21
N HIS A 21 -19.35 -34.07 11.24
CA HIS A 21 -18.87 -33.35 10.06
C HIS A 21 -17.35 -33.18 10.09
N ALA A 22 -16.74 -32.97 8.92
CA ALA A 22 -15.29 -32.93 8.79
C ALA A 22 -14.58 -31.79 9.55
N CYS A 23 -15.32 -30.75 9.95
CA CYS A 23 -14.81 -29.64 10.79
C CYS A 23 -15.08 -29.81 12.29
N GLU A 24 -15.48 -30.99 12.73
CA GLU A 24 -15.70 -31.26 14.16
C GLU A 24 -14.36 -31.15 14.91
N ALA A 25 -14.41 -30.70 16.17
CA ALA A 25 -13.20 -30.44 16.93
C ALA A 25 -12.41 -31.75 17.16
N ASP A 26 -11.11 -31.72 16.89
CA ASP A 26 -10.21 -32.81 17.23
C ASP A 26 -10.00 -32.91 18.76
N PRO A 27 -9.29 -33.93 19.28
CA PRO A 27 -9.03 -34.06 20.71
C PRO A 27 -8.30 -32.87 21.36
N TYR A 28 -7.70 -31.99 20.55
CA TYR A 28 -7.01 -30.77 20.98
C TYR A 28 -7.87 -29.51 20.81
N GLY A 29 -9.15 -29.66 20.48
CA GLY A 29 -10.09 -28.55 20.30
C GLY A 29 -9.99 -27.83 18.96
N LYS A 30 -9.23 -28.34 17.99
CA LYS A 30 -9.09 -27.71 16.66
C LYS A 30 -10.16 -28.21 15.71
N ALA A 31 -10.97 -27.30 15.16
CA ALA A 31 -12.00 -27.62 14.17
C ALA A 31 -11.37 -28.33 12.95
N GLY A 32 -11.70 -29.60 12.76
CA GLY A 32 -11.12 -30.46 11.72
C GLY A 32 -9.60 -30.63 11.82
N GLY A 33 -8.94 -30.24 12.92
CA GLY A 33 -7.47 -30.19 13.00
C GLY A 33 -6.82 -29.00 12.27
N CYS A 34 -7.60 -28.01 11.83
CA CYS A 34 -7.06 -26.79 11.21
C CYS A 34 -6.50 -25.81 12.26
N ALA A 35 -5.39 -25.14 11.96
CA ALA A 35 -4.80 -24.15 12.86
C ALA A 35 -5.66 -22.89 13.05
N HIS A 36 -6.36 -22.45 11.99
CA HIS A 36 -7.17 -21.23 12.00
C HIS A 36 -8.63 -21.49 11.65
N ILE A 37 -8.93 -21.75 10.37
CA ILE A 37 -10.31 -21.85 9.88
C ILE A 37 -10.47 -23.21 9.19
N CYS A 38 -11.55 -23.92 9.52
CA CYS A 38 -11.98 -25.11 8.81
C CYS A 38 -13.22 -24.80 7.97
N LEU A 39 -13.15 -25.08 6.67
CA LEU A 39 -14.26 -24.92 5.74
C LEU A 39 -14.67 -26.30 5.22
N LEU A 40 -15.97 -26.61 5.25
CA LEU A 40 -16.52 -27.77 4.56
C LEU A 40 -16.41 -27.56 3.05
N SER A 41 -16.04 -28.59 2.29
CA SER A 41 -15.75 -28.49 0.86
C SER A 41 -16.48 -29.59 0.09
N GLY A 42 -17.48 -29.26 -0.73
CA GLY A 42 -18.22 -30.22 -1.56
C GLY A 42 -19.17 -31.17 -0.80
N SER A 43 -18.92 -31.48 0.47
CA SER A 43 -19.82 -32.28 1.33
C SER A 43 -19.55 -32.02 2.82
N TYR A 44 -20.44 -32.47 3.71
CA TYR A 44 -20.24 -32.40 5.16
C TYR A 44 -19.10 -33.30 5.68
N LYS A 45 -18.60 -34.23 4.85
CA LYS A 45 -17.50 -35.16 5.20
C LYS A 45 -16.13 -34.73 4.65
N SER A 46 -16.06 -33.67 3.87
CA SER A 46 -14.81 -33.17 3.28
C SER A 46 -14.56 -31.74 3.73
N ARG A 47 -13.29 -31.41 3.99
CA ARG A 47 -12.89 -30.10 4.49
C ARG A 47 -11.63 -29.57 3.83
N THR A 48 -11.43 -28.27 3.94
CA THR A 48 -10.20 -27.57 3.58
C THR A 48 -9.87 -26.59 4.69
N CYS A 49 -8.60 -26.55 5.11
CA CYS A 49 -8.15 -25.54 6.06
C CYS A 49 -7.82 -24.25 5.31
N ARG A 50 -8.14 -23.12 5.93
CA ARG A 50 -7.74 -21.79 5.48
C ARG A 50 -7.12 -21.03 6.63
N CYS A 51 -6.23 -20.11 6.28
CA CYS A 51 -5.58 -19.25 7.24
C CYS A 51 -6.28 -17.90 7.29
N ARG A 52 -6.25 -17.27 8.47
CA ARG A 52 -6.60 -15.85 8.62
C ARG A 52 -5.66 -15.00 7.76
N ALA A 53 -6.10 -13.81 7.39
CA ALA A 53 -5.27 -12.87 6.64
C ALA A 53 -3.91 -12.63 7.32
N GLY A 54 -2.84 -12.48 6.52
CA GLY A 54 -1.46 -12.38 7.02
C GLY A 54 -0.76 -13.72 7.31
N TYR A 55 -1.43 -14.85 7.04
CA TYR A 55 -0.86 -16.19 7.22
C TYR A 55 -1.04 -17.02 5.96
N ALA A 56 0.00 -17.79 5.61
CA ALA A 56 -0.04 -18.75 4.53
C ALA A 56 -0.27 -20.17 5.07
N LEU A 57 -1.02 -20.97 4.31
CA LEU A 57 -1.22 -22.38 4.62
C LEU A 57 0.08 -23.15 4.41
N GLY A 58 0.47 -23.92 5.41
CA GLY A 58 1.64 -24.80 5.35
C GLY A 58 1.45 -25.92 4.33
N SER A 59 2.56 -26.53 3.92
CA SER A 59 2.55 -27.70 3.02
C SER A 59 1.83 -28.93 3.61
N ASP A 60 1.60 -28.94 4.92
CA ASP A 60 0.80 -29.96 5.62
C ASP A 60 -0.72 -29.75 5.46
N GLY A 61 -1.14 -28.67 4.79
CA GLY A 61 -2.54 -28.35 4.52
C GLY A 61 -3.38 -28.05 5.77
N THR A 62 -2.75 -27.85 6.93
CA THR A 62 -3.43 -27.68 8.23
C THR A 62 -2.83 -26.59 9.11
N SER A 63 -1.51 -26.42 9.07
CA SER A 63 -0.81 -25.36 9.80
C SER A 63 -0.89 -24.03 9.08
N CYS A 64 -0.97 -22.94 9.83
CA CYS A 64 -0.88 -21.59 9.30
C CYS A 64 0.40 -20.94 9.80
N LYS A 65 1.25 -20.46 8.88
CA LYS A 65 2.52 -19.82 9.20
C LYS A 65 2.57 -18.44 8.59
N ARG A 66 3.19 -17.49 9.29
CA ARG A 66 3.47 -16.18 8.70
C ARG A 66 4.49 -16.35 7.56
N PRO A 67 4.30 -15.69 6.42
CA PRO A 67 5.31 -15.66 5.36
C PRO A 67 6.65 -15.22 5.94
N LYS A 68 7.72 -16.00 5.72
CA LYS A 68 9.07 -15.66 6.22
C LYS A 68 9.68 -14.48 5.47
N ASN A 69 9.29 -14.30 4.21
CA ASN A 69 9.67 -13.14 3.43
C ASN A 69 8.58 -12.09 3.60
N GLU A 70 8.85 -11.09 4.45
CA GLU A 70 8.03 -9.89 4.55
C GLU A 70 8.41 -8.95 3.39
N LEU A 71 8.19 -9.43 2.17
CA LEU A 71 8.36 -8.71 0.92
C LEU A 71 7.05 -8.82 0.14
N PHE A 72 6.28 -7.74 0.08
CA PHE A 72 4.94 -7.72 -0.50
C PHE A 72 4.52 -6.31 -0.90
N LEU A 73 3.43 -6.18 -1.66
CA LEU A 73 2.81 -4.89 -1.96
C LEU A 73 1.70 -4.62 -0.96
N PHE A 74 1.52 -3.37 -0.56
CA PHE A 74 0.32 -2.94 0.14
C PHE A 74 -0.23 -1.68 -0.49
N TYR A 75 -1.56 -1.58 -0.50
CA TYR A 75 -2.25 -0.51 -1.21
C TYR A 75 -3.55 -0.10 -0.50
N GLY A 76 -3.92 1.16 -0.72
CA GLY A 76 -5.15 1.75 -0.21
C GLY A 76 -6.26 1.64 -1.24
N LYS A 77 -7.44 1.27 -0.79
CA LYS A 77 -8.68 1.23 -1.57
C LYS A 77 -9.74 2.07 -0.90
N GLY A 78 -10.63 2.67 -1.69
CA GLY A 78 -11.82 3.39 -1.22
C GLY A 78 -13.11 2.59 -1.36
N ARG A 79 -14.13 3.01 -0.59
CA ARG A 79 -15.55 2.57 -0.71
C ARG A 79 -15.79 1.03 -0.62
N PRO A 80 -15.64 0.40 0.56
CA PRO A 80 -15.20 0.97 1.83
C PRO A 80 -13.69 1.17 1.87
N GLY A 81 -13.23 2.11 2.69
CA GLY A 81 -11.80 2.37 2.83
C GLY A 81 -11.11 1.20 3.53
N ILE A 82 -10.07 0.67 2.89
CA ILE A 82 -9.30 -0.47 3.42
C ILE A 82 -7.87 -0.44 2.87
N ILE A 83 -6.90 -0.88 3.68
CA ILE A 83 -5.54 -1.15 3.20
C ILE A 83 -5.33 -2.66 3.18
N ARG A 84 -4.83 -3.18 2.06
CA ARG A 84 -4.68 -4.61 1.77
C ARG A 84 -3.25 -4.97 1.44
N GLY A 85 -2.88 -6.22 1.71
CA GLY A 85 -1.57 -6.77 1.39
C GLY A 85 -1.66 -7.76 0.25
N LEU A 86 -0.92 -7.50 -0.82
CA LEU A 86 -0.85 -8.31 -2.01
C LEU A 86 0.54 -8.96 -2.13
N ASP A 87 0.56 -10.28 -2.27
CA ASP A 87 1.78 -10.97 -2.71
C ASP A 87 2.09 -10.56 -4.16
N MET A 88 3.36 -10.25 -4.45
CA MET A 88 3.78 -9.85 -5.80
C MET A 88 3.73 -10.99 -6.82
N SER A 89 3.54 -12.24 -6.38
CA SER A 89 3.28 -13.37 -7.25
C SER A 89 1.83 -13.37 -7.73
N VAL A 90 1.64 -13.36 -9.05
CA VAL A 90 0.35 -13.44 -9.75
C VAL A 90 -0.53 -14.63 -9.31
N LYS A 91 0.07 -15.65 -8.67
CA LYS A 91 -0.62 -16.90 -8.31
C LYS A 91 -1.38 -16.84 -6.99
N SER A 92 -1.16 -15.83 -6.16
CA SER A 92 -1.78 -15.76 -4.83
C SER A 92 -2.86 -14.69 -4.76
N SER A 93 -4.07 -15.12 -4.44
CA SER A 93 -5.16 -14.21 -4.07
C SER A 93 -5.07 -13.75 -2.62
N ASP A 94 -4.24 -14.40 -1.80
CA ASP A 94 -4.25 -14.29 -0.34
C ASP A 94 -3.68 -12.96 0.16
N GLU A 95 -4.22 -12.50 1.30
CA GLU A 95 -3.78 -11.26 1.95
C GLU A 95 -2.48 -11.48 2.73
N HIS A 96 -1.44 -10.71 2.41
CA HIS A 96 -0.11 -10.87 3.03
C HIS A 96 0.02 -10.21 4.41
N MET A 97 -0.88 -9.30 4.73
CA MET A 97 -1.02 -8.67 6.06
C MET A 97 -2.47 -8.73 6.52
N VAL A 98 -2.70 -8.53 7.82
CA VAL A 98 -4.05 -8.31 8.33
C VAL A 98 -4.56 -6.97 7.76
N PRO A 99 -5.70 -6.94 7.03
CA PRO A 99 -6.18 -5.72 6.42
C PRO A 99 -6.48 -4.64 7.46
N ILE A 100 -6.26 -3.40 7.05
CA ILE A 100 -6.59 -2.24 7.87
C ILE A 100 -7.97 -1.73 7.45
N GLU A 101 -8.97 -2.03 8.26
CA GLU A 101 -10.37 -1.69 8.03
C GLU A 101 -10.77 -0.38 8.72
N ASP A 102 -12.06 -0.02 8.61
CA ASP A 102 -12.65 1.20 9.18
C ASP A 102 -12.00 2.50 8.71
N LEU A 103 -11.63 2.53 7.43
CA LEU A 103 -11.14 3.71 6.75
C LEU A 103 -12.17 4.19 5.72
N VAL A 104 -11.94 5.39 5.20
CA VAL A 104 -12.74 5.99 4.13
C VAL A 104 -11.87 6.20 2.90
N ASN A 105 -10.76 6.91 3.04
CA ASN A 105 -9.91 7.29 1.92
C ASN A 105 -8.40 7.27 2.28
N PRO A 106 -7.80 6.08 2.44
CA PRO A 106 -6.37 5.93 2.74
C PRO A 106 -5.52 6.30 1.51
N ARG A 107 -5.16 7.57 1.38
CA ARG A 107 -4.46 8.07 0.19
C ARG A 107 -2.95 7.89 0.24
N ALA A 108 -2.34 8.25 1.36
CA ALA A 108 -0.91 8.11 1.57
C ALA A 108 -0.62 6.92 2.47
N LEU A 109 0.45 6.20 2.15
CA LEU A 109 0.87 4.98 2.81
C LEU A 109 2.40 4.96 2.95
N ASP A 110 2.87 4.52 4.11
CA ASP A 110 4.28 4.28 4.37
C ASP A 110 4.45 3.16 5.41
N PHE A 111 5.68 2.74 5.70
CA PHE A 111 5.97 1.68 6.66
C PHE A 111 7.27 1.90 7.43
N HIS A 112 7.34 1.26 8.59
CA HIS A 112 8.56 1.14 9.38
C HIS A 112 8.87 -0.33 9.65
N ALA A 113 9.80 -0.88 8.87
CA ALA A 113 10.17 -2.29 8.79
C ALA A 113 10.58 -2.88 10.14
N GLU A 114 11.44 -2.20 10.91
CA GLU A 114 11.95 -2.71 12.19
C GLU A 114 10.82 -2.99 13.19
N THR A 115 9.82 -2.10 13.22
CA THR A 115 8.66 -2.23 14.11
C THR A 115 7.47 -2.97 13.50
N GLY A 116 7.50 -3.21 12.18
CA GLY A 116 6.42 -3.80 11.40
C GLY A 116 5.17 -2.93 11.26
N TYR A 117 5.26 -1.62 11.49
CA TYR A 117 4.13 -0.69 11.38
C TYR A 117 3.90 -0.26 9.94
N ILE A 118 2.63 -0.27 9.53
CA ILE A 118 2.12 0.44 8.36
C ILE A 118 1.51 1.75 8.85
N TYR A 119 1.93 2.87 8.27
CA TYR A 119 1.40 4.20 8.51
C TYR A 119 0.48 4.58 7.35
N PHE A 120 -0.62 5.26 7.66
CA PHE A 120 -1.61 5.67 6.66
C PHE A 120 -2.26 7.00 7.02
N ALA A 121 -2.59 7.78 5.99
CA ALA A 121 -3.33 9.02 6.10
C ALA A 121 -4.68 8.82 5.43
N ASP A 122 -5.74 8.90 6.23
CA ASP A 122 -7.10 8.95 5.73
C ASP A 122 -7.50 10.42 5.55
N THR A 123 -7.65 10.80 4.29
CA THR A 123 -7.91 12.19 3.91
C THR A 123 -9.36 12.62 4.12
N THR A 124 -10.30 11.67 4.19
CA THR A 124 -11.70 12.00 4.47
C THR A 124 -11.98 11.97 5.97
N SER A 125 -11.30 11.09 6.70
CA SER A 125 -11.40 11.01 8.17
C SER A 125 -10.46 11.97 8.90
N PHE A 126 -9.64 12.72 8.16
CA PHE A 126 -8.60 13.62 8.65
C PHE A 126 -7.77 13.01 9.80
N LEU A 127 -7.19 11.82 9.55
CA LEU A 127 -6.35 11.16 10.55
C LEU A 127 -5.12 10.47 9.96
N ILE A 128 -4.04 10.51 10.75
CA ILE A 128 -2.85 9.70 10.56
C ILE A 128 -2.94 8.60 11.60
N GLY A 129 -2.86 7.36 11.15
CA GLY A 129 -2.79 6.22 12.05
C GLY A 129 -1.70 5.25 11.65
N ARG A 130 -1.53 4.24 12.50
CA ARG A 130 -0.66 3.11 12.25
C ARG A 130 -1.30 1.80 12.70
N GLN A 131 -0.85 0.70 12.12
CA GLN A 131 -1.16 -0.66 12.57
C GLN A 131 -0.02 -1.59 12.15
N LYS A 132 0.30 -2.58 12.97
CA LYS A 132 1.28 -3.59 12.57
C LYS A 132 0.72 -4.53 11.52
N ILE A 133 1.58 -5.11 10.70
CA ILE A 133 1.23 -6.11 9.68
C ILE A 133 0.50 -7.35 10.24
N ASP A 134 0.65 -7.63 11.54
CA ASP A 134 -0.05 -8.71 12.25
C ASP A 134 -1.43 -8.31 12.80
N GLY A 135 -1.84 -7.06 12.57
CA GLY A 135 -3.10 -6.49 13.02
C GLY A 135 -3.05 -5.83 14.40
N SER A 136 -1.98 -6.01 15.17
CA SER A 136 -1.83 -5.40 16.50
C SER A 136 -1.36 -3.94 16.43
N GLY A 137 -1.35 -3.24 17.57
CA GLY A 137 -0.82 -1.87 17.67
C GLY A 137 -1.60 -0.84 16.84
N ARG A 138 -2.91 -1.05 16.62
CA ARG A 138 -3.77 -0.09 15.93
C ARG A 138 -3.89 1.19 16.75
N GLU A 139 -3.40 2.30 16.21
CA GLU A 139 -3.38 3.59 16.91
C GLU A 139 -3.65 4.75 15.93
N THR A 140 -4.37 5.77 16.41
CA THR A 140 -4.47 7.08 15.75
C THR A 140 -3.39 7.97 16.35
N ILE A 141 -2.47 8.45 15.51
CA ILE A 141 -1.33 9.28 15.92
C ILE A 141 -1.72 10.75 15.91
N LEU A 142 -2.38 11.18 14.83
CA LEU A 142 -2.87 12.54 14.66
C LEU A 142 -4.30 12.49 14.13
N LYS A 143 -5.15 13.34 14.70
CA LYS A 143 -6.52 13.58 14.22
C LYS A 143 -6.82 15.04 14.48
N ASP A 144 -6.76 15.83 13.41
CA ASP A 144 -7.03 17.26 13.44
C ASP A 144 -7.92 17.59 12.24
N GLU A 145 -9.00 18.35 12.46
CA GLU A 145 -9.88 18.84 11.40
C GLU A 145 -9.16 19.86 10.50
N SER A 146 -7.98 20.33 10.92
CA SER A 146 -7.18 21.36 10.26
C SER A 146 -5.97 20.77 9.53
N ARG A 147 -6.21 20.20 8.33
CA ARG A 147 -5.19 19.88 7.30
C ARG A 147 -4.13 18.83 7.70
N LEU A 148 -4.34 17.59 7.27
CA LEU A 148 -3.27 16.60 7.24
C LEU A 148 -2.28 16.88 6.11
N ILE A 149 -1.04 17.18 6.47
CA ILE A 149 0.12 17.11 5.59
C ILE A 149 0.98 15.95 6.10
N GLY A 150 1.12 14.91 5.28
CA GLY A 150 2.27 14.01 5.32
C GLY A 150 2.37 13.00 6.45
N LEU A 151 2.49 11.72 6.10
CA LEU A 151 2.92 10.69 7.03
C LEU A 151 4.43 10.75 7.18
N LEU A 152 4.91 11.13 8.36
CA LEU A 152 6.25 10.81 8.80
C LEU A 152 6.15 9.98 10.08
N PRO A 153 6.85 8.84 10.19
CA PRO A 153 7.11 8.26 11.49
C PRO A 153 8.05 9.20 12.25
N GLU A 154 7.56 9.80 13.34
CA GLU A 154 8.41 10.53 14.28
C GLU A 154 9.37 9.50 14.89
N SER A 155 10.61 9.47 14.40
CA SER A 155 11.67 8.71 15.03
C SER A 155 11.88 9.26 16.43
N GLU A 156 11.97 8.33 17.37
CA GLU A 156 12.01 8.61 18.80
C GLU A 156 13.01 9.71 19.14
N LYS A 157 12.56 10.70 19.94
CA LYS A 157 13.39 11.74 20.54
C LYS A 157 14.41 11.11 21.49
N GLY A 158 15.53 10.66 20.94
CA GLY A 158 16.72 10.25 21.66
C GLY A 158 17.84 11.27 21.45
N VAL A 159 17.95 12.25 22.34
CA VAL A 159 19.15 13.10 22.42
C VAL A 159 20.33 12.20 22.79
N ARG A 160 21.18 11.87 21.82
CA ARG A 160 22.51 11.28 22.05
C ARG A 160 23.55 12.03 21.23
N SER A 161 24.25 12.93 21.92
CA SER A 161 25.62 13.41 21.71
C SER A 161 26.15 13.45 20.26
N GLY A 162 26.19 14.66 19.70
CA GLY A 162 27.31 15.12 18.88
C GLY A 162 27.50 14.55 17.47
N HIS A 163 26.50 13.90 16.88
CA HIS A 163 26.54 13.49 15.47
C HIS A 163 25.70 14.46 14.63
N MET A 164 26.26 14.95 13.51
CA MET A 164 25.57 15.78 12.52
C MET A 164 24.21 15.18 12.20
N VAL A 165 23.15 15.97 12.32
CA VAL A 165 21.86 15.67 11.70
C VAL A 165 22.12 15.70 10.19
N GLN A 166 22.29 14.53 9.57
CA GLN A 166 22.46 14.43 8.13
C GLN A 166 21.20 15.03 7.49
N LEU A 167 21.36 16.08 6.70
CA LEU A 167 20.26 16.78 6.05
C LEU A 167 19.70 15.90 4.93
N CYS A 168 18.56 15.26 5.18
CA CYS A 168 17.89 14.42 4.20
C CYS A 168 16.86 15.23 3.42
N TRP A 169 16.73 14.95 2.12
CA TRP A 169 15.74 15.62 1.28
C TRP A 169 14.40 14.91 1.38
N MET A 170 13.32 15.65 1.64
CA MET A 170 11.96 15.23 1.33
C MET A 170 11.58 15.72 -0.06
N TYR A 171 10.81 14.92 -0.78
CA TYR A 171 10.28 15.22 -2.11
C TYR A 171 8.76 15.13 -2.09
N TRP A 172 8.10 16.00 -2.83
CA TRP A 172 6.65 15.94 -2.97
C TRP A 172 6.18 16.44 -4.31
N THR A 173 5.03 15.92 -4.74
CA THR A 173 4.31 16.47 -5.87
C THR A 173 3.36 17.55 -5.42
N ASP A 174 3.26 18.59 -6.23
CA ASP A 174 2.31 19.69 -6.05
C ASP A 174 1.75 20.08 -7.40
N TRP A 175 0.43 20.16 -7.49
CA TRP A 175 -0.29 20.56 -8.69
C TRP A 175 -1.65 21.14 -8.32
N GLU A 176 -2.13 22.04 -9.18
CA GLU A 176 -3.42 22.71 -9.08
C GLU A 176 -4.03 22.73 -10.49
N GLU A 177 -5.35 22.53 -10.59
CA GLU A 177 -6.09 22.75 -11.82
C GLU A 177 -6.24 24.26 -12.03
N ASP A 178 -5.58 24.81 -13.05
CA ASP A 178 -5.73 26.20 -13.47
C ASP A 178 -6.25 26.22 -14.91
N GLU A 179 -7.29 27.01 -15.16
CA GLU A 179 -7.92 27.15 -16.48
C GLU A 179 -7.03 27.89 -17.50
N VAL A 180 -5.95 28.54 -17.06
CA VAL A 180 -5.12 29.43 -17.89
C VAL A 180 -3.73 28.86 -18.20
N ASN A 181 -3.20 27.96 -17.36
CA ASN A 181 -1.83 27.46 -17.51
C ASN A 181 -1.75 25.94 -17.35
N ASP A 182 -1.66 25.22 -18.46
CA ASP A 182 -1.62 23.75 -18.54
C ASP A 182 -0.26 23.13 -18.12
N SER A 183 0.50 23.75 -17.20
CA SER A 183 1.86 23.30 -16.84
C SER A 183 2.30 23.69 -15.41
N ILE A 184 1.44 23.49 -14.41
CA ILE A 184 1.74 23.88 -13.01
C ILE A 184 2.22 22.68 -12.16
N GLY A 185 2.14 21.47 -12.69
CA GLY A 185 2.65 20.29 -12.01
C GLY A 185 4.15 20.43 -11.73
N ARG A 186 4.52 20.31 -10.45
CA ARG A 186 5.93 20.36 -10.01
C ARG A 186 6.24 19.25 -9.01
N ILE A 187 7.49 18.83 -9.01
CA ILE A 187 8.08 18.06 -7.91
C ILE A 187 9.00 19.01 -7.17
N GLU A 188 8.74 19.19 -5.89
CA GLU A 188 9.53 20.03 -5.01
C GLU A 188 10.36 19.18 -4.06
N GLN A 189 11.38 19.80 -3.49
CA GLN A 189 12.20 19.22 -2.44
C GLN A 189 12.56 20.23 -1.37
N ALA A 190 12.79 19.75 -0.16
CA ALA A 190 13.29 20.52 0.97
C ALA A 190 14.07 19.59 1.91
N TRP A 191 14.81 20.13 2.85
CA TRP A 191 15.33 19.32 3.95
C TRP A 191 14.17 18.84 4.84
N MET A 192 14.38 17.75 5.58
CA MET A 192 13.37 17.19 6.49
C MET A 192 12.83 18.18 7.54
N ASP A 193 13.57 19.24 7.85
CA ASP A 193 13.14 20.32 8.75
C ASP A 193 12.27 21.39 8.06
N GLY A 194 12.01 21.25 6.75
CA GLY A 194 11.26 22.19 5.93
C GLY A 194 12.09 23.33 5.33
N SER A 195 13.38 23.44 5.67
CA SER A 195 14.26 24.46 5.10
C SER A 195 14.78 24.07 3.71
N HIS A 196 15.44 25.00 3.01
CA HIS A 196 16.02 24.76 1.67
C HIS A 196 15.01 24.24 0.63
N ARG A 197 13.76 24.70 0.75
CA ARG A 197 12.70 24.40 -0.22
C ARG A 197 13.05 24.94 -1.60
N GLN A 198 12.99 24.08 -2.60
CA GLN A 198 13.26 24.39 -4.00
C GLN A 198 12.45 23.49 -4.95
N ILE A 199 12.19 23.98 -6.15
CA ILE A 199 11.60 23.18 -7.22
C ILE A 199 12.68 22.26 -7.79
N PHE A 200 12.39 20.96 -7.86
CA PHE A 200 13.30 19.95 -8.38
C PHE A 200 12.99 19.58 -9.84
N VAL A 201 11.73 19.29 -10.16
CA VAL A 201 11.25 19.01 -11.52
C VAL A 201 10.07 19.91 -11.84
N THR A 202 10.07 20.49 -13.03
CA THR A 202 9.00 21.32 -13.58
C THR A 202 8.90 21.09 -15.08
N SER A 203 7.82 21.59 -15.68
CA SER A 203 7.51 21.57 -17.12
C SER A 203 7.18 20.18 -17.66
N ASN A 204 6.30 20.12 -18.68
CA ASN A 204 5.79 18.87 -19.26
C ASN A 204 5.29 17.91 -18.17
N MET A 205 4.53 18.46 -17.22
CA MET A 205 4.00 17.74 -16.07
C MET A 205 2.76 18.51 -15.59
N LEU A 206 1.66 17.80 -15.40
CA LEU A 206 0.38 18.40 -15.02
C LEU A 206 -0.19 17.76 -13.77
N TRP A 207 -0.40 16.44 -13.77
CA TRP A 207 -0.97 15.72 -12.62
C TRP A 207 0.00 14.66 -12.08
N PRO A 208 1.15 15.08 -11.51
CA PRO A 208 2.08 14.15 -10.91
C PRO A 208 1.49 13.61 -9.59
N ASN A 209 0.87 12.44 -9.65
CA ASN A 209 0.14 11.87 -8.53
C ASN A 209 1.03 11.08 -7.58
N GLY A 210 1.89 10.24 -8.16
CA GLY A 210 2.72 9.27 -7.45
C GLY A 210 4.20 9.51 -7.67
N LEU A 211 5.05 9.24 -6.68
CA LEU A 211 6.49 9.19 -6.85
C LEU A 211 7.12 8.07 -5.99
N SER A 212 8.27 7.60 -6.44
CA SER A 212 9.07 6.55 -5.81
C SER A 212 10.55 6.80 -6.04
N LEU A 213 11.39 6.38 -5.10
CA LEU A 213 12.84 6.54 -5.18
C LEU A 213 13.54 5.20 -5.24
N ASP A 214 14.59 5.12 -6.06
CA ASP A 214 15.63 4.10 -5.96
C ASP A 214 16.89 4.73 -5.36
N HIS A 215 17.09 4.52 -4.06
CA HIS A 215 18.25 5.07 -3.34
C HIS A 215 19.57 4.53 -3.87
N ARG A 216 19.61 3.29 -4.39
CA ARG A 216 20.87 2.69 -4.87
C ARG A 216 21.40 3.39 -6.11
N THR A 217 20.52 3.77 -7.01
CA THR A 217 20.88 4.46 -8.26
C THR A 217 20.67 5.96 -8.18
N SER A 218 20.16 6.47 -7.06
CA SER A 218 19.75 7.87 -6.91
C SER A 218 18.83 8.30 -8.06
N THR A 219 17.80 7.48 -8.31
CA THR A 219 16.82 7.71 -9.38
C THR A 219 15.45 7.94 -8.77
N MET A 220 14.75 8.97 -9.23
CA MET A 220 13.35 9.21 -8.93
C MET A 220 12.49 8.76 -10.09
N TYR A 221 11.36 8.14 -9.75
CA TYR A 221 10.29 7.78 -10.66
C TYR A 221 9.02 8.49 -10.24
N TRP A 222 8.22 8.95 -11.18
CA TRP A 222 6.88 9.47 -10.90
C TRP A 222 5.89 9.07 -11.98
N CYS A 223 4.61 9.13 -11.64
CA CYS A 223 3.53 8.98 -12.60
C CYS A 223 2.76 10.29 -12.76
N ASP A 224 2.47 10.64 -14.00
CA ASP A 224 1.61 11.76 -14.38
C ASP A 224 0.31 11.21 -14.97
N ALA A 225 -0.82 11.54 -14.36
CA ALA A 225 -2.14 11.03 -14.74
C ALA A 225 -2.83 11.84 -15.84
N TYR A 226 -2.30 12.99 -16.22
CA TYR A 226 -2.81 13.75 -17.35
C TYR A 226 -2.16 13.28 -18.64
N TYR A 227 -0.83 13.13 -18.61
CA TYR A 227 -0.08 12.70 -19.78
C TYR A 227 -0.10 11.18 -19.96
N ASP A 228 -0.49 10.40 -18.95
CA ASP A 228 -0.35 8.94 -18.94
C ASP A 228 1.12 8.52 -19.13
N HIS A 229 2.00 9.06 -18.27
CA HIS A 229 3.42 8.77 -18.31
C HIS A 229 3.93 8.29 -16.95
N ILE A 230 4.80 7.28 -16.97
CA ILE A 230 5.76 7.03 -15.90
C ILE A 230 7.11 7.53 -16.40
N GLU A 231 7.70 8.46 -15.65
CA GLU A 231 8.98 9.05 -15.97
C GLU A 231 10.03 8.71 -14.91
N ARG A 232 11.30 8.87 -15.28
CA ARG A 232 12.42 8.84 -14.33
C ARG A 232 13.32 10.05 -14.50
N ILE A 233 14.05 10.39 -13.45
CA ILE A 233 15.14 11.37 -13.45
C ILE A 233 16.19 10.96 -12.40
N PHE A 234 17.46 11.27 -12.63
CA PHE A 234 18.47 11.15 -11.59
C PHE A 234 18.31 12.29 -10.56
N LEU A 235 18.61 12.04 -9.29
CA LEU A 235 18.52 13.04 -8.21
C LEU A 235 19.47 14.24 -8.40
N ASN A 236 20.43 14.14 -9.34
CA ASN A 236 21.25 15.27 -9.77
C ASN A 236 20.58 16.17 -10.83
N GLY A 237 19.32 15.89 -11.19
CA GLY A 237 18.53 16.64 -12.18
C GLY A 237 18.75 16.24 -13.64
N THR A 238 19.56 15.22 -13.92
CA THR A 238 19.87 14.79 -15.30
C THR A 238 19.11 13.52 -15.69
N GLY A 239 19.15 13.17 -16.98
CA GLY A 239 18.64 11.88 -17.46
C GLY A 239 17.12 11.71 -17.35
N ARG A 240 16.36 12.82 -17.37
CA ARG A 240 14.91 12.79 -17.43
C ARG A 240 14.45 12.03 -18.68
N MET A 241 13.62 11.01 -18.51
CA MET A 241 13.02 10.29 -19.63
C MET A 241 11.73 9.58 -19.27
N VAL A 242 10.90 9.35 -20.29
CA VAL A 242 9.72 8.50 -20.20
C VAL A 242 10.15 7.03 -20.13
N VAL A 243 9.71 6.35 -19.09
CA VAL A 243 9.94 4.91 -18.88
C VAL A 243 8.80 4.10 -19.46
N TYR A 244 7.56 4.58 -19.36
CA TYR A 244 6.39 3.87 -19.86
C TYR A 244 5.21 4.83 -20.13
N ASN A 245 4.48 4.57 -21.22
CA ASN A 245 3.30 5.33 -21.68
C ASN A 245 2.30 4.43 -22.45
N GLY A 246 2.16 3.17 -22.02
CA GLY A 246 1.26 2.20 -22.65
C GLY A 246 -0.20 2.35 -22.20
N LYS A 247 -1.10 1.64 -22.88
CA LYS A 247 -2.57 1.71 -22.67
C LYS A 247 -3.03 1.29 -21.27
N GLU A 248 -2.21 0.56 -20.53
CA GLU A 248 -2.49 0.13 -19.15
C GLU A 248 -2.34 1.29 -18.14
N LEU A 249 -1.77 2.42 -18.57
CA LEU A 249 -1.62 3.64 -17.78
C LEU A 249 -2.70 4.65 -18.22
N ASN A 250 -3.70 4.90 -17.37
CA ASN A 250 -4.81 5.80 -17.72
C ASN A 250 -5.12 6.84 -16.64
N HIS A 251 -4.98 6.47 -15.38
CA HIS A 251 -5.08 7.42 -14.27
C HIS A 251 -4.22 6.93 -13.09
N PRO A 252 -2.90 6.81 -13.27
CA PRO A 252 -2.02 6.33 -12.22
C PRO A 252 -2.06 7.22 -10.99
N PHE A 253 -2.08 6.60 -9.81
CA PHE A 253 -2.08 7.31 -8.52
C PHE A 253 -0.90 6.88 -7.65
N GLY A 254 -0.93 5.64 -7.16
CA GLY A 254 0.20 5.08 -6.41
C GLY A 254 1.27 4.53 -7.35
N ILE A 255 2.55 4.74 -7.03
CA ILE A 255 3.69 4.13 -7.73
C ILE A 255 4.75 3.69 -6.72
N SER A 256 5.37 2.54 -6.95
CA SER A 256 6.48 2.03 -6.14
C SER A 256 7.50 1.33 -7.01
N HIS A 257 8.77 1.66 -6.85
CA HIS A 257 9.89 0.98 -7.48
C HIS A 257 10.46 -0.08 -6.55
N TYR A 258 10.80 -1.25 -7.08
CA TYR A 258 11.58 -2.25 -6.38
C TYR A 258 12.40 -3.11 -7.34
N ARG A 259 13.72 -3.03 -7.21
CA ARG A 259 14.71 -3.74 -8.04
C ARG A 259 14.56 -3.39 -9.53
N ASN A 260 14.04 -4.30 -10.34
CA ASN A 260 13.85 -4.12 -11.78
C ASN A 260 12.38 -3.88 -12.12
N TYR A 261 11.53 -3.63 -11.12
CA TYR A 261 10.10 -3.52 -11.30
C TYR A 261 9.59 -2.14 -10.87
N ILE A 262 8.64 -1.63 -11.64
CA ILE A 262 7.76 -0.55 -11.23
C ILE A 262 6.37 -1.12 -11.05
N PHE A 263 5.74 -0.80 -9.93
CA PHE A 263 4.36 -1.12 -9.65
C PHE A 263 3.56 0.16 -9.62
N TRP A 264 2.35 0.15 -10.17
CA TRP A 264 1.43 1.27 -10.04
C TRP A 264 0.01 0.80 -9.78
N ALA A 265 -0.75 1.67 -9.13
CA ALA A 265 -2.18 1.53 -8.94
C ALA A 265 -2.89 2.57 -9.82
N ASP A 266 -3.78 2.09 -10.68
CA ASP A 266 -4.66 2.93 -11.49
C ASP A 266 -5.94 3.27 -10.70
N TYR A 267 -6.24 4.57 -10.58
CA TYR A 267 -7.33 5.09 -9.76
C TYR A 267 -8.71 4.68 -10.28
N MET A 268 -8.95 4.84 -11.59
CA MET A 268 -10.25 4.67 -12.22
C MET A 268 -10.56 3.22 -12.55
N ASN A 269 -9.56 2.49 -13.06
CA ASN A 269 -9.71 1.09 -13.44
C ASN A 269 -9.44 0.11 -12.28
N ALA A 270 -9.03 0.63 -11.13
CA ALA A 270 -8.75 -0.12 -9.90
C ALA A 270 -7.89 -1.36 -10.13
N SER A 271 -6.85 -1.18 -10.94
CA SER A 271 -5.96 -2.25 -11.35
C SER A 271 -4.55 -1.95 -10.86
N ILE A 272 -3.89 -2.98 -10.34
CA ILE A 272 -2.50 -2.92 -9.90
C ILE A 272 -1.67 -3.66 -10.93
N PHE A 273 -0.71 -2.97 -11.51
CA PHE A 273 0.17 -3.50 -12.54
C PHE A 273 1.61 -3.56 -12.06
N GLN A 274 2.37 -4.41 -12.74
CA GLN A 274 3.81 -4.53 -12.62
C GLN A 274 4.43 -4.35 -14.01
N LEU A 275 5.39 -3.46 -14.13
CA LEU A 275 6.26 -3.30 -15.30
C LEU A 275 7.63 -3.89 -14.98
N ASP A 276 8.11 -4.80 -15.81
CA ASP A 276 9.50 -5.23 -15.82
C ASP A 276 10.34 -4.24 -16.63
N LEU A 277 11.29 -3.57 -15.98
CA LEU A 277 12.16 -2.57 -16.60
C LEU A 277 13.16 -3.15 -17.61
N LEU A 278 13.38 -4.47 -17.61
CA LEU A 278 14.30 -5.13 -18.53
C LEU A 278 13.58 -5.59 -19.80
N SER A 279 12.43 -6.26 -19.67
CA SER A 279 11.66 -6.75 -20.82
C SER A 279 10.65 -5.75 -21.36
N SER A 280 10.34 -4.69 -20.60
CA SER A 280 9.23 -3.77 -20.85
C SER A 280 7.85 -4.45 -20.88
N GLU A 281 7.72 -5.63 -20.30
CA GLU A 281 6.45 -6.33 -20.18
C GLU A 281 5.64 -5.83 -19.00
N VAL A 282 4.33 -5.70 -19.20
CA VAL A 282 3.36 -5.30 -18.18
C VAL A 282 2.49 -6.49 -17.79
N THR A 283 2.38 -6.73 -16.49
CA THR A 283 1.56 -7.79 -15.91
C THR A 283 0.51 -7.19 -14.97
N LEU A 284 -0.75 -7.60 -15.14
CA LEU A 284 -1.82 -7.30 -14.19
C LEU A 284 -1.66 -8.19 -12.95
N LEU A 285 -1.46 -7.59 -11.78
CA LEU A 285 -1.35 -8.31 -10.51
C LEU A 285 -2.69 -8.48 -9.81
N ARG A 286 -3.54 -7.44 -9.86
CA ARG A 286 -4.83 -7.43 -9.16
C ARG A 286 -5.80 -6.47 -9.81
N SER A 287 -7.07 -6.86 -9.85
CA SER A 287 -8.19 -5.97 -10.16
C SER A 287 -9.13 -5.92 -8.95
N GLU A 288 -9.54 -4.71 -8.59
CA GLU A 288 -10.39 -4.38 -7.44
C GLU A 288 -11.60 -3.54 -7.88
N ARG A 289 -12.41 -3.12 -6.91
CA ARG A 289 -13.40 -2.06 -7.15
C ARG A 289 -12.78 -0.69 -6.95
N PRO A 290 -13.00 0.29 -7.85
CA PRO A 290 -12.48 1.64 -7.69
C PRO A 290 -13.06 2.38 -6.46
N PRO A 291 -12.32 3.36 -5.92
CA PRO A 291 -10.98 3.81 -6.33
C PRO A 291 -9.82 3.09 -5.63
N LEU A 292 -8.65 3.04 -6.29
CA LEU A 292 -7.36 2.69 -5.66
C LEU A 292 -6.50 3.95 -5.44
N PHE A 293 -5.72 3.96 -4.36
CA PHE A 293 -4.89 5.09 -3.96
C PHE A 293 -3.40 4.72 -3.89
N GLY A 294 -2.71 5.13 -2.82
CA GLY A 294 -1.30 4.84 -2.61
C GLY A 294 -0.99 3.35 -2.67
N LEU A 295 0.21 3.04 -3.16
CA LEU A 295 0.78 1.71 -3.31
C LEU A 295 2.23 1.76 -2.86
N ARG A 296 2.66 0.79 -2.06
CA ARG A 296 4.04 0.68 -1.58
C ARG A 296 4.50 -0.78 -1.58
N VAL A 297 5.77 -0.99 -1.90
CA VAL A 297 6.46 -2.25 -1.64
C VAL A 297 6.97 -2.21 -0.20
N TYR A 298 6.50 -3.15 0.62
CA TYR A 298 7.07 -3.42 1.94
C TYR A 298 8.23 -4.41 1.75
N ASP A 299 9.42 -4.05 2.25
CA ASP A 299 10.57 -4.95 2.35
C ASP A 299 11.21 -4.79 3.73
N ALA A 300 11.10 -5.82 4.57
CA ALA A 300 11.65 -5.79 5.93
C ALA A 300 13.17 -5.52 5.98
N GLN A 301 13.89 -5.72 4.88
CA GLN A 301 15.34 -5.48 4.82
C GLN A 301 15.68 -4.08 4.28
N SER A 302 14.73 -3.37 3.68
CA SER A 302 15.02 -2.11 2.98
C SER A 302 15.43 -0.95 3.88
N GLN A 303 15.07 -0.98 5.16
CA GLN A 303 15.35 0.08 6.14
C GLN A 303 16.41 -0.34 7.19
N LEU A 304 17.04 -1.50 7.06
CA LEU A 304 18.06 -2.00 7.99
C LEU A 304 19.47 -1.52 7.58
N GLY A 305 20.11 -0.63 8.36
CA GLY A 305 21.51 -0.22 8.14
C GLY A 305 21.86 1.15 8.74
N LYS A 306 23.15 1.53 8.76
CA LYS A 306 23.59 2.89 9.18
C LYS A 306 23.40 3.97 8.10
N ASP A 307 23.06 3.57 6.87
CA ASP A 307 22.71 4.47 5.77
C ASP A 307 21.18 4.63 5.61
N SER A 308 20.38 4.03 6.51
CA SER A 308 18.91 4.13 6.49
C SER A 308 18.36 5.45 7.05
N PHE A 309 19.24 6.34 7.52
CA PHE A 309 18.85 7.61 8.15
C PHE A 309 18.44 8.71 7.14
N CYS A 310 18.68 8.50 5.83
CA CYS A 310 18.11 9.34 4.76
C CYS A 310 17.12 8.56 3.91
N LEU A 311 16.01 8.15 4.53
CA LEU A 311 14.79 7.89 3.77
C LEU A 311 14.34 9.24 3.22
N SER A 312 14.52 9.46 1.93
CA SER A 312 13.88 10.60 1.27
C SER A 312 12.38 10.33 1.30
N TYR A 313 11.67 11.08 2.14
CA TYR A 313 10.24 10.92 2.29
C TYR A 313 9.52 11.53 1.12
N ILE A 314 8.44 10.87 0.77
CA ILE A 314 7.61 11.18 -0.38
C ILE A 314 6.28 11.66 0.18
N LEU A 315 6.02 12.96 0.06
CA LEU A 315 4.73 13.53 0.43
C LEU A 315 3.87 13.64 -0.83
N HIS A 316 2.65 13.10 -0.78
CA HIS A 316 1.66 13.33 -1.83
C HIS A 316 0.79 14.50 -1.38
N VAL A 317 0.98 15.67 -1.97
CA VAL A 317 0.17 16.85 -1.69
C VAL A 317 -0.69 17.12 -2.93
N THR A 318 -1.85 16.47 -3.00
CA THR A 318 -2.85 16.78 -4.03
C THR A 318 -3.79 17.86 -3.50
N HIS A 319 -3.64 19.10 -3.97
CA HIS A 319 -4.62 20.17 -3.72
C HIS A 319 -5.85 20.04 -4.64
N GLY A 320 -5.75 19.26 -5.72
CA GLY A 320 -6.84 18.97 -6.65
C GLY A 320 -7.83 17.95 -6.11
N GLY A 321 -8.93 18.45 -5.55
CA GLY A 321 -10.12 17.68 -5.24
C GLY A 321 -11.29 18.13 -6.11
N ARG A 322 -11.65 17.30 -7.09
CA ARG A 322 -13.04 16.85 -7.28
C ARG A 322 -13.06 15.33 -7.44
#